data_AF-A0A496PNR9-F1
#
_entry.id   AF-A0A496PNR9-F1
#
_cell.length_a   1.000
_cell.length_b   1.000
_cell.length_c   1.000
_cell.angle_alpha   90.00
_cell.angle_beta   90.00
_cell.angle_gamma   90.00
#
_symmetry.space_group_name_H-M   'P 1'
#
loop_
_entity.id
_entity.type
_entity.pdbx_description
1 polymer ?
#
loop_
_entity_poly.entity_id
_entity_poly.type
_entity_poly.pdbx_seq_one_letter_code
_entity_poly.pdbx_strand_id
1 'polypeptide(L)'
;ASRTGTRDRLQIFTTNYDRFIEAGAELAGLHLLDRFVGSLSPIFRSSRLDVDMHYNPPGIRGEPRYLEGVARFTKLHGSLDWINIGQNIRRIGLPLGAGSIDPYLKAPGLAGADALQLMIYPNSAKDRETAAYPYVDLFRDFAAAVCRPNSTVITYGYSFGDEHINRVIEDMLTIPSTHLVVIAYDDPLGRIMQTYKKLGRDAQITLLIGDHLGDFQTLVNNYLPKPAIDRTTFRMTELLKSRGITGQAESQEKKNDSDGGEIVV
;
A
#
# COMPACT_ATOMS: atom_id res chain seq x y z
N ALA A 1 -6.66 19.54 5.38
CA ALA A 1 -6.66 20.38 4.16
C ALA A 1 -7.02 19.51 2.95
N SER A 2 -8.19 19.76 2.33
CA SER A 2 -8.59 19.11 1.07
C SER A 2 -7.49 19.36 0.02
N ARG A 3 -6.98 18.30 -0.62
CA ARG A 3 -6.04 18.45 -1.75
C ARG A 3 -6.70 19.30 -2.84
N THR A 4 -5.98 20.27 -3.39
CA THR A 4 -6.40 20.98 -4.60
C THR A 4 -6.53 19.97 -5.75
N GLY A 5 -7.58 20.09 -6.55
CA GLY A 5 -7.90 19.14 -7.64
C GLY A 5 -6.84 19.04 -8.75
N THR A 6 -5.74 19.77 -8.66
CA THR A 6 -4.62 19.73 -9.62
C THR A 6 -3.47 18.81 -9.18
N ARG A 7 -3.50 18.24 -7.96
CA ARG A 7 -2.45 17.35 -7.47
C ARG A 7 -2.85 15.88 -7.64
N ASP A 8 -1.91 15.09 -8.13
CA ASP A 8 -2.09 13.66 -8.30
C ASP A 8 -2.50 12.93 -7.01
N ARG A 9 -3.23 11.82 -7.21
CA ARG A 9 -3.54 10.85 -6.16
C ARG A 9 -2.25 10.38 -5.48
N LEU A 10 -2.38 10.05 -4.19
CA LEU A 10 -1.33 9.28 -3.51
C LEU A 10 -1.20 7.94 -4.23
N GLN A 11 0.03 7.53 -4.53
CA GLN A 11 0.31 6.24 -5.12
C GLN A 11 1.05 5.39 -4.09
N ILE A 12 0.48 4.24 -3.75
CA ILE A 12 1.03 3.30 -2.80
C ILE A 12 1.53 2.10 -3.60
N PHE A 13 2.84 1.88 -3.54
CA PHE A 13 3.49 0.70 -4.08
C PHE A 13 3.96 -0.16 -2.92
N THR A 14 3.73 -1.47 -2.98
CA THR A 14 4.21 -2.40 -1.97
C THR A 14 4.82 -3.64 -2.60
N THR A 15 5.90 -4.11 -2.00
CA THR A 15 6.50 -5.43 -2.25
C THR A 15 5.85 -6.53 -1.42
N ASN A 16 5.02 -6.16 -0.44
CA ASN A 16 4.37 -7.12 0.43
C ASN A 16 3.19 -7.78 -0.27
N TYR A 17 3.18 -9.11 -0.23
CA TYR A 17 2.10 -9.95 -0.74
C TYR A 17 0.96 -10.15 0.26
N ASP A 18 1.16 -9.80 1.54
CA ASP A 18 0.09 -9.74 2.55
C ASP A 18 -0.96 -8.68 2.18
N ARG A 19 -2.08 -8.63 2.91
CA ARG A 19 -3.20 -7.73 2.61
C ARG A 19 -3.52 -6.74 3.73
N PHE A 20 -2.54 -6.39 4.55
CA PHE A 20 -2.75 -5.48 5.68
C PHE A 20 -3.05 -4.05 5.26
N ILE A 21 -2.49 -3.59 4.13
CA ILE A 21 -2.78 -2.26 3.58
C ILE A 21 -4.26 -2.18 3.14
N GLU A 22 -4.74 -3.22 2.47
CA GLU A 22 -6.14 -3.29 2.04
C GLU A 22 -7.09 -3.35 3.24
N ALA A 23 -6.79 -4.20 4.22
CA ALA A 23 -7.58 -4.29 5.45
C ALA A 23 -7.60 -2.95 6.20
N GLY A 24 -6.44 -2.30 6.36
CA GLY A 24 -6.33 -0.99 7.00
C GLY A 24 -7.09 0.10 6.23
N ALA A 25 -7.00 0.12 4.90
CA ALA A 25 -7.75 1.03 4.06
C ALA A 25 -9.27 0.82 4.19
N GLU A 26 -9.70 -0.43 4.23
CA GLU A 26 -11.11 -0.79 4.38
C GLU A 26 -11.65 -0.35 5.74
N LEU A 27 -10.90 -0.58 6.83
CA LEU A 27 -11.24 -0.09 8.17
C LEU A 27 -11.27 1.44 8.22
N ALA A 28 -10.34 2.11 7.54
CA ALA A 28 -10.29 3.57 7.45
C ALA A 28 -11.35 4.18 6.50
N GLY A 29 -12.12 3.36 5.78
CA GLY A 29 -13.08 3.84 4.77
C GLY A 29 -12.42 4.52 3.56
N LEU A 30 -11.18 4.12 3.24
CA LEU A 30 -10.42 4.57 2.08
C LEU A 30 -10.70 3.66 0.87
N HIS A 31 -10.61 4.24 -0.32
CA HIS A 31 -10.73 3.53 -1.58
C HIS A 31 -9.35 3.33 -2.19
N LEU A 32 -8.97 2.07 -2.39
CA LEU A 32 -7.77 1.70 -3.15
C LEU A 32 -8.15 1.40 -4.60
N LEU A 33 -7.56 2.16 -5.52
CA LEU A 33 -7.71 1.95 -6.95
C LEU A 33 -6.55 1.09 -7.45
N ASP A 34 -6.85 -0.14 -7.82
CA ASP A 34 -5.91 -1.09 -8.42
C ASP A 34 -6.33 -1.44 -9.87
N ARG A 35 -5.63 -2.40 -10.48
CA ARG A 35 -5.85 -2.80 -11.88
C ARG A 35 -6.88 -3.90 -12.07
N PHE A 36 -7.52 -4.36 -11.01
CA PHE A 36 -8.53 -5.41 -11.08
C PHE A 36 -9.92 -4.84 -11.30
N VAL A 37 -10.69 -5.50 -12.14
CA VAL A 37 -12.02 -5.04 -12.52
C VAL A 37 -13.07 -6.09 -12.29
N GLY A 38 -14.20 -5.64 -11.74
CA GLY A 38 -15.25 -6.48 -11.21
C GLY A 38 -15.21 -6.49 -9.69
N SER A 39 -16.36 -6.74 -9.07
CA SER A 39 -16.52 -6.82 -7.61
C SER A 39 -16.54 -8.26 -7.10
N LEU A 40 -17.21 -9.17 -7.83
CA LEU A 40 -17.41 -10.56 -7.39
C LEU A 40 -16.28 -11.51 -7.80
N SER A 41 -15.77 -11.35 -9.02
CA SER A 41 -14.64 -12.14 -9.54
C SER A 41 -13.69 -11.20 -10.29
N PRO A 42 -12.92 -10.37 -9.58
CA PRO A 42 -12.10 -9.34 -10.21
C PRO A 42 -11.02 -9.94 -11.13
N ILE A 43 -10.84 -9.36 -12.32
CA ILE A 43 -9.83 -9.76 -13.31
C ILE A 43 -8.82 -8.64 -13.52
N PHE A 44 -7.53 -8.98 -13.54
CA PHE A 44 -6.45 -8.03 -13.79
C PHE A 44 -6.46 -7.51 -15.23
N ARG A 45 -6.28 -6.19 -15.41
CA ARG A 45 -6.14 -5.57 -16.74
C ARG A 45 -4.74 -4.98 -16.96
N SER A 46 -4.05 -5.43 -18.01
CA SER A 46 -2.79 -4.84 -18.51
C SER A 46 -2.97 -3.48 -19.17
N SER A 47 -4.19 -3.13 -19.60
CA SER A 47 -4.47 -1.82 -20.18
C SER A 47 -4.29 -0.71 -19.15
N ARG A 48 -3.45 0.28 -19.43
CA ARG A 48 -3.24 1.46 -18.58
C ARG A 48 -4.37 2.47 -18.80
N LEU A 49 -5.56 2.12 -18.32
CA LEU A 49 -6.68 3.05 -18.27
C LEU A 49 -6.61 3.83 -16.96
N ASP A 50 -6.51 5.15 -17.03
CA ASP A 50 -6.47 6.00 -15.83
C ASP A 50 -7.90 6.21 -15.30
N VAL A 51 -8.34 5.27 -14.47
CA VAL A 51 -9.66 5.31 -13.82
C VAL A 51 -9.53 6.06 -12.50
N ASP A 52 -10.43 7.02 -12.26
CA ASP A 52 -10.51 7.75 -10.99
C ASP A 52 -11.96 7.96 -10.56
N MET A 53 -12.17 8.18 -9.26
CA MET A 53 -13.45 8.44 -8.63
C MET A 53 -13.67 9.93 -8.42
N HIS A 54 -14.79 10.43 -8.93
CA HIS A 54 -15.22 11.80 -8.77
C HIS A 54 -16.60 11.84 -8.12
N TYR A 55 -16.90 12.92 -7.40
CA TYR A 55 -18.23 13.21 -6.90
C TYR A 55 -18.72 14.53 -7.51
N ASN A 56 -20.02 14.58 -7.78
CA ASN A 56 -20.69 15.76 -8.29
C ASN A 56 -21.49 16.39 -7.14
N PRO A 57 -21.09 17.56 -6.62
CA PRO A 57 -21.84 18.25 -5.58
C PRO A 57 -23.25 18.59 -6.11
N PRO A 58 -24.32 18.31 -5.35
CA PRO A 58 -25.67 18.68 -5.76
C PRO A 58 -25.78 20.21 -5.90
N GLY A 59 -26.37 20.67 -7.01
CA GLY A 59 -26.66 22.08 -7.25
C GLY A 59 -25.54 22.93 -7.86
N ILE A 60 -24.37 22.37 -8.16
CA ILE A 60 -23.26 23.09 -8.81
C ILE A 60 -23.08 22.59 -10.25
N ARG A 61 -23.20 23.50 -11.23
CA ARG A 61 -22.68 23.29 -12.58
C ARG A 61 -21.18 23.56 -12.56
N GLY A 62 -20.36 22.54 -12.77
CA GLY A 62 -18.90 22.65 -12.79
C GLY A 62 -18.24 21.30 -13.04
N GLU A 63 -16.91 21.30 -13.12
CA GLU A 63 -16.13 20.07 -13.27
C GLU A 63 -16.30 19.13 -12.05
N PRO A 64 -16.38 17.81 -12.26
CA PRO A 64 -16.43 16.83 -11.18
C PRO A 64 -15.27 17.02 -10.20
N ARG A 65 -15.53 16.89 -8.91
CA ARG A 65 -14.48 16.98 -7.89
C ARG A 65 -13.92 15.60 -7.61
N TYR A 66 -12.60 15.50 -7.50
CA TYR A 66 -11.96 14.27 -7.03
C TYR A 66 -12.52 13.86 -5.67
N LEU A 67 -12.94 12.59 -5.56
CA LEU A 67 -13.39 12.02 -4.29
C LEU A 67 -12.22 11.98 -3.30
N GLU A 68 -12.45 12.39 -2.06
CA GLU A 68 -11.45 12.28 -0.98
C GLU A 68 -11.32 10.84 -0.48
N GLY A 69 -10.19 10.52 0.15
CA GLY A 69 -9.93 9.17 0.67
C GLY A 69 -9.67 8.11 -0.41
N VAL A 70 -9.21 8.52 -1.59
CA VAL A 70 -8.87 7.63 -2.71
C VAL A 70 -7.36 7.64 -2.94
N ALA A 71 -6.75 6.44 -3.03
CA ALA A 71 -5.35 6.25 -3.36
C ALA A 71 -5.18 5.22 -4.49
N ARG A 72 -4.19 5.40 -5.35
CA ARG A 72 -3.77 4.36 -6.30
C ARG A 72 -2.94 3.33 -5.55
N PHE A 73 -3.18 2.05 -5.80
CA PHE A 73 -2.55 0.95 -5.06
C PHE A 73 -2.04 -0.13 -6.00
N THR A 74 -0.76 -0.46 -5.85
CA THR A 74 -0.06 -1.42 -6.71
C THR A 74 0.80 -2.36 -5.86
N LYS A 75 0.57 -3.66 -5.99
CA LYS A 75 1.43 -4.70 -5.39
C LYS A 75 2.44 -5.21 -6.42
N LEU A 76 3.70 -4.82 -6.26
CA LEU A 76 4.76 -5.11 -7.22
C LEU A 76 5.14 -6.59 -7.30
N HIS A 77 4.95 -7.35 -6.22
CA HIS A 77 5.30 -8.78 -6.13
C HIS A 77 4.07 -9.70 -6.12
N GLY A 78 2.90 -9.14 -6.44
CA GLY A 78 1.63 -9.85 -6.41
C GLY A 78 1.02 -9.94 -5.01
N SER A 79 0.15 -10.91 -4.79
CA SER A 79 -0.69 -11.00 -3.58
C SER A 79 -1.07 -12.44 -3.25
N LEU A 80 -1.32 -12.71 -1.97
CA LEU A 80 -1.85 -14.00 -1.50
C LEU A 80 -3.18 -14.40 -2.13
N ASP A 81 -3.94 -13.44 -2.67
CA ASP A 81 -5.25 -13.67 -3.27
C ASP A 81 -5.26 -13.56 -4.80
N TRP A 82 -4.10 -13.49 -5.45
CA TRP A 82 -4.01 -13.47 -6.91
C TRP A 82 -3.69 -14.85 -7.46
N ILE A 83 -4.44 -15.27 -8.49
CA ILE A 83 -4.30 -16.58 -9.12
C ILE A 83 -4.26 -16.42 -10.64
N ASN A 84 -3.33 -17.11 -11.29
CA ASN A 84 -3.29 -17.21 -12.73
C ASN A 84 -4.11 -18.40 -13.24
N ILE A 85 -5.14 -18.13 -14.06
CA ILE A 85 -6.00 -19.15 -14.67
C ILE A 85 -5.95 -18.97 -16.19
N GLY A 86 -5.19 -19.84 -16.85
CA GLY A 86 -4.99 -19.78 -18.29
C GLY A 86 -4.25 -18.50 -18.69
N GLN A 87 -4.96 -17.55 -19.33
CA GLN A 87 -4.41 -16.26 -19.75
C GLN A 87 -4.84 -15.09 -18.85
N ASN A 88 -5.64 -15.36 -17.81
CA ASN A 88 -6.22 -14.31 -16.98
C ASN A 88 -5.74 -14.44 -15.53
N ILE A 89 -5.43 -13.30 -14.92
CA ILE A 89 -5.15 -13.23 -13.49
C ILE A 89 -6.41 -12.79 -12.78
N ARG A 90 -6.83 -13.55 -11.79
CA ARG A 90 -8.02 -13.30 -10.99
C ARG A 90 -7.65 -13.05 -9.53
N ARG A 91 -8.45 -12.21 -8.87
CA ARG A 91 -8.39 -12.07 -7.42
C ARG A 91 -9.48 -12.93 -6.80
N ILE A 92 -9.11 -13.78 -5.84
CA ILE A 92 -10.06 -14.60 -5.10
C ILE A 92 -10.54 -13.89 -3.83
N GLY A 93 -11.74 -14.23 -3.39
CA GLY A 93 -12.32 -13.73 -2.14
C GLY A 93 -11.73 -14.42 -0.91
N LEU A 94 -10.40 -14.46 -0.77
CA LEU A 94 -9.71 -15.00 0.40
C LEU A 94 -10.01 -14.09 1.61
N PRO A 95 -10.52 -14.58 2.74
CA PRO A 95 -10.67 -13.78 3.96
C PRO A 95 -9.33 -13.49 4.63
N LEU A 96 -9.23 -12.38 5.36
CA LEU A 96 -8.07 -12.09 6.19
C LEU A 96 -8.00 -13.11 7.35
N GLY A 97 -6.85 -13.72 7.58
CA GLY A 97 -6.66 -14.72 8.64
C GLY A 97 -7.19 -16.12 8.30
N ALA A 98 -7.53 -16.40 7.04
CA ALA A 98 -7.90 -17.74 6.61
C ALA A 98 -6.76 -18.76 6.87
N GLY A 99 -7.07 -19.83 7.59
CA GLY A 99 -6.07 -20.85 7.96
C GLY A 99 -5.61 -21.75 6.81
N SER A 100 -6.36 -21.81 5.71
CA SER A 100 -5.95 -22.48 4.46
C SER A 100 -6.57 -21.77 3.26
N ILE A 101 -5.86 -21.78 2.13
CA ILE A 101 -6.31 -21.26 0.85
C ILE A 101 -7.13 -22.28 0.04
N ASP A 102 -6.98 -23.58 0.31
CA ASP A 102 -7.55 -24.67 -0.49
C ASP A 102 -9.06 -24.54 -0.74
N PRO A 103 -9.90 -24.12 0.23
CA PRO A 103 -11.33 -23.95 0.00
C PRO A 103 -11.62 -22.90 -1.08
N TYR A 104 -10.79 -21.86 -1.15
CA TYR A 104 -10.96 -20.74 -2.07
C TYR A 104 -10.40 -21.04 -3.46
N LEU A 105 -9.45 -21.97 -3.58
CA LEU A 105 -9.00 -22.51 -4.88
C LEU A 105 -10.04 -23.39 -5.55
N LYS A 106 -10.97 -23.98 -4.79
CA LYS A 106 -12.02 -24.86 -5.29
C LYS A 106 -13.29 -24.12 -5.75
N ALA A 107 -13.31 -22.79 -5.74
CA ALA A 107 -14.49 -22.04 -6.12
C ALA A 107 -14.85 -22.21 -7.61
N PRO A 108 -16.14 -22.07 -7.99
CA PRO A 108 -16.55 -22.15 -9.39
C PRO A 108 -15.76 -21.18 -10.29
N GLY A 109 -15.22 -21.68 -11.39
CA GLY A 109 -14.37 -20.89 -12.31
C GLY A 109 -12.87 -20.90 -11.98
N LEU A 110 -12.46 -21.61 -10.92
CA LEU A 110 -11.06 -21.89 -10.55
C LEU A 110 -10.72 -23.38 -10.69
N ALA A 111 -11.52 -24.16 -11.42
CA ALA A 111 -11.32 -25.60 -11.55
C ALA A 111 -9.94 -25.91 -12.16
N GLY A 112 -9.11 -26.64 -11.42
CA GLY A 112 -7.72 -26.93 -11.79
C GLY A 112 -6.69 -25.91 -11.28
N ALA A 113 -7.12 -24.92 -10.48
CA ALA A 113 -6.19 -24.04 -9.79
C ALA A 113 -5.57 -24.71 -8.57
N ASP A 114 -4.25 -24.62 -8.48
CA ASP A 114 -3.44 -25.11 -7.38
C ASP A 114 -2.59 -23.98 -6.78
N ALA A 115 -1.85 -24.30 -5.72
CA ALA A 115 -0.95 -23.33 -5.09
C ALA A 115 0.19 -22.87 -6.02
N LEU A 116 0.51 -23.60 -7.09
CA LEU A 116 1.55 -23.22 -8.05
C LEU A 116 1.09 -22.07 -8.97
N GLN A 117 -0.22 -21.83 -9.05
CA GLN A 117 -0.81 -20.71 -9.78
C GLN A 117 -0.95 -19.43 -8.94
N LEU A 118 -0.53 -19.46 -7.67
CA LEU A 118 -0.48 -18.27 -6.84
C LEU A 118 0.52 -17.26 -7.39
N MET A 119 0.05 -16.04 -7.56
CA MET A 119 0.84 -14.95 -8.09
C MET A 119 1.57 -14.22 -6.96
N ILE A 120 2.53 -14.92 -6.33
CA ILE A 120 3.46 -14.36 -5.35
C ILE A 120 4.86 -14.71 -5.83
N TYR A 121 5.62 -13.71 -6.27
CA TYR A 121 6.96 -13.95 -6.80
C TYR A 121 8.00 -13.15 -6.00
N PRO A 122 8.69 -13.80 -5.05
CA PRO A 122 9.74 -13.16 -4.29
C PRO A 122 11.06 -13.11 -5.07
N ASN A 123 11.63 -11.90 -5.10
CA ASN A 123 13.01 -11.51 -5.35
C ASN A 123 13.67 -11.88 -6.71
N SER A 124 14.60 -11.00 -7.11
CA SER A 124 15.39 -10.91 -8.35
C SER A 124 16.06 -12.19 -8.89
N ALA A 125 15.98 -13.33 -8.19
CA ALA A 125 16.60 -14.58 -8.59
C ALA A 125 15.94 -15.28 -9.81
N LYS A 126 14.96 -14.63 -10.43
CA LYS A 126 14.40 -15.05 -11.73
C LYS A 126 14.11 -13.84 -12.62
N ASP A 127 15.16 -13.17 -13.10
CA ASP A 127 15.12 -12.09 -14.09
C ASP A 127 14.25 -12.38 -15.33
N ARG A 128 14.00 -13.66 -15.65
CA ARG A 128 13.13 -14.07 -16.76
C ARG A 128 11.63 -13.97 -16.46
N GLU A 129 11.22 -14.07 -15.20
CA GLU A 129 9.80 -14.12 -14.80
C GLU A 129 9.26 -12.73 -14.37
N THR A 130 10.08 -11.83 -13.83
CA THR A 130 9.70 -10.41 -13.58
C THR A 130 9.53 -9.60 -14.88
N ALA A 131 10.17 -10.04 -15.97
CA ALA A 131 9.95 -9.55 -17.32
C ALA A 131 8.63 -10.05 -17.94
N ALA A 132 7.93 -10.98 -17.28
CA ALA A 132 6.68 -11.53 -17.75
C ALA A 132 5.46 -10.74 -17.25
N TYR A 133 4.35 -10.93 -17.94
CA TYR A 133 3.05 -10.45 -17.51
C TYR A 133 2.65 -11.10 -16.16
N PRO A 134 2.13 -10.34 -15.18
CA PRO A 134 1.73 -8.93 -15.20
C PRO A 134 2.81 -7.95 -14.71
N TYR A 135 3.93 -8.45 -14.18
CA TYR A 135 4.88 -7.66 -13.40
C TYR A 135 5.51 -6.54 -14.21
N VAL A 136 5.80 -6.77 -15.49
CA VAL A 136 6.29 -5.73 -16.39
C VAL A 136 5.36 -4.50 -16.44
N ASP A 137 4.05 -4.70 -16.38
CA ASP A 137 3.07 -3.60 -16.38
C ASP A 137 3.05 -2.87 -15.03
N LEU A 138 3.19 -3.60 -13.92
CA LEU A 138 3.23 -3.04 -12.56
C LEU A 138 4.49 -2.21 -12.32
N PHE A 139 5.65 -2.70 -12.77
CA PHE A 139 6.91 -1.96 -12.72
C PHE A 139 6.92 -0.76 -13.66
N ARG A 140 6.24 -0.86 -14.81
CA ARG A 140 6.04 0.30 -15.71
C ARG A 140 5.20 1.37 -15.03
N ASP A 141 4.15 1.00 -14.29
CA ASP A 141 3.36 1.97 -13.51
C ASP A 141 4.21 2.63 -12.42
N PHE A 142 5.04 1.86 -11.72
CA PHE A 142 5.97 2.39 -10.73
C PHE A 142 6.92 3.42 -11.35
N ALA A 143 7.60 3.05 -12.44
CA ALA A 143 8.50 3.97 -13.15
C ALA A 143 7.78 5.23 -13.63
N ALA A 144 6.58 5.10 -14.20
CA ALA A 144 5.80 6.25 -14.66
C ALA A 144 5.31 7.15 -13.51
N ALA A 145 5.11 6.60 -12.32
CA ALA A 145 4.69 7.34 -11.14
C ALA A 145 5.85 8.14 -10.50
N VAL A 146 7.05 7.56 -10.48
CA VAL A 146 8.19 8.11 -9.76
C VAL A 146 9.12 8.95 -10.63
N CYS A 147 9.39 8.54 -11.87
CA CYS A 147 10.32 9.21 -12.79
C CYS A 147 9.68 10.44 -13.46
N ARG A 148 9.37 11.46 -12.67
CA ARG A 148 8.79 12.74 -13.12
C ARG A 148 9.25 13.91 -12.24
N PRO A 149 9.24 15.14 -12.76
CA PRO A 149 9.60 16.32 -11.95
C PRO A 149 8.71 16.49 -10.72
N ASN A 150 9.27 17.07 -9.65
CA ASN A 150 8.57 17.35 -8.39
C ASN A 150 7.94 16.09 -7.75
N SER A 151 8.64 14.96 -7.83
CA SER A 151 8.21 13.68 -7.28
C SER A 151 8.98 13.34 -6.01
N THR A 152 8.30 12.84 -4.99
CA THR A 152 8.92 12.35 -3.77
C THR A 152 8.52 10.90 -3.53
N VAL A 153 9.51 10.03 -3.40
CA VAL A 153 9.31 8.64 -3.01
C VAL A 153 9.67 8.51 -1.53
N ILE A 154 8.76 7.93 -0.75
CA ILE A 154 8.98 7.60 0.65
C ILE A 154 9.02 6.08 0.75
N THR A 155 10.12 5.53 1.23
CA THR A 155 10.23 4.11 1.55
C THR A 155 10.11 3.90 3.06
N TYR A 156 9.42 2.85 3.47
CA TYR A 156 9.25 2.47 4.86
C TYR A 156 9.51 0.98 5.01
N GLY A 157 10.58 0.61 5.73
CA GLY A 157 10.97 -0.80 5.91
C GLY A 157 11.49 -1.49 4.66
N TYR A 158 11.87 -0.74 3.62
CA TYR A 158 12.43 -1.30 2.38
C TYR A 158 13.95 -1.41 2.47
N SER A 159 14.46 -2.64 2.38
CA SER A 159 15.90 -2.92 2.55
C SER A 159 16.76 -2.67 1.30
N PHE A 160 16.19 -2.16 0.20
CA PHE A 160 16.86 -2.08 -1.11
C PHE A 160 17.35 -3.44 -1.63
N GLY A 161 16.63 -4.52 -1.32
CA GLY A 161 16.97 -5.88 -1.77
C GLY A 161 16.56 -6.20 -3.21
N ASP A 162 15.70 -5.38 -3.83
CA ASP A 162 15.16 -5.61 -5.17
C ASP A 162 15.84 -4.67 -6.18
N GLU A 163 16.63 -5.25 -7.10
CA GLU A 163 17.42 -4.49 -8.07
C GLU A 163 16.53 -3.73 -9.09
N HIS A 164 15.37 -4.29 -9.47
CA HIS A 164 14.49 -3.63 -10.43
C HIS A 164 13.89 -2.35 -9.84
N ILE A 165 13.44 -2.40 -8.58
CA ILE A 165 12.95 -1.22 -7.87
C ILE A 165 14.09 -0.20 -7.70
N ASN A 166 15.27 -0.67 -7.29
CA ASN A 166 16.43 0.19 -7.07
C ASN A 166 16.85 0.92 -8.35
N ARG A 167 16.81 0.25 -9.51
CA ARG A 167 17.13 0.85 -10.81
C ARG A 167 16.17 1.98 -11.18
N VAL A 168 14.88 1.78 -10.94
CA VAL A 168 13.87 2.83 -11.18
C VAL A 168 14.08 4.03 -10.23
N ILE A 169 14.46 3.79 -8.97
CA ILE A 169 14.79 4.87 -8.03
C ILE A 169 16.07 5.61 -8.47
N GLU A 170 17.07 4.89 -8.97
CA GLU A 170 18.31 5.46 -9.52
C GLU A 170 18.03 6.38 -10.72
N ASP A 171 17.16 5.92 -11.63
CA ASP A 171 16.65 6.68 -12.77
C ASP A 171 15.86 7.91 -12.33
N MET A 172 14.94 7.77 -11.37
CA MET A 172 14.16 8.88 -10.81
C MET A 172 15.09 9.99 -10.33
N LEU A 173 16.09 9.63 -9.53
CA LEU A 173 17.01 10.58 -8.91
C LEU A 173 17.88 11.35 -9.93
N THR A 174 17.92 10.93 -11.22
CA THR A 174 18.56 11.73 -12.28
C THR A 174 17.84 13.05 -12.53
N ILE A 175 16.56 13.14 -12.16
CA ILE A 175 15.74 14.34 -12.28
C ILE A 175 15.99 15.22 -11.03
N PRO A 176 16.55 16.43 -11.16
CA PRO A 176 16.98 17.24 -10.01
C PRO A 176 15.87 17.63 -9.01
N SER A 177 14.61 17.67 -9.44
CA SER A 177 13.46 18.03 -8.61
C SER A 177 12.82 16.82 -7.91
N THR A 178 13.48 15.66 -7.93
CA THR A 178 13.02 14.46 -7.23
C THR A 178 13.71 14.28 -5.89
N HIS A 179 13.01 13.64 -4.96
CA HIS A 179 13.52 13.39 -3.61
C HIS A 179 13.19 11.96 -3.15
N LEU A 180 14.12 11.32 -2.46
CA LEU A 180 13.95 10.01 -1.84
C LEU A 180 14.04 10.17 -0.32
N VAL A 181 12.98 9.76 0.39
CA VAL A 181 13.00 9.64 1.85
C VAL A 181 13.04 8.16 2.19
N VAL A 182 14.04 7.76 2.98
CA VAL A 182 14.22 6.38 3.42
C VAL A 182 13.97 6.30 4.92
N ILE A 183 12.96 5.53 5.32
CA ILE A 183 12.65 5.24 6.72
C ILE A 183 12.85 3.74 6.94
N ALA A 184 13.72 3.37 7.89
CA ALA A 184 13.98 1.98 8.24
C ALA A 184 14.32 1.82 9.72
N TYR A 185 13.92 0.68 10.30
CA TYR A 185 14.25 0.36 11.69
C TYR A 185 15.74 0.14 11.90
N ASP A 186 16.39 -0.60 10.99
CA ASP A 186 17.81 -0.92 11.02
C ASP A 186 18.33 -1.25 9.60
N ASP A 187 19.64 -1.37 9.43
CA ASP A 187 20.32 -1.81 8.21
C ASP A 187 21.33 -2.96 8.50
N PRO A 188 20.86 -4.13 8.97
CA PRO A 188 21.74 -5.21 9.43
C PRO A 188 22.62 -5.79 8.32
N LEU A 189 22.17 -5.73 7.06
CA LEU A 189 22.92 -6.19 5.90
C LEU A 189 23.75 -5.07 5.23
N GLY A 190 23.69 -3.84 5.75
CA GLY A 190 24.37 -2.67 5.19
C GLY A 190 23.88 -2.27 3.79
N ARG A 191 22.74 -2.82 3.32
CA ARG A 191 22.26 -2.62 1.95
C ARG A 191 21.77 -1.20 1.75
N ILE A 192 21.07 -0.64 2.74
CA ILE A 192 20.55 0.73 2.65
C ILE A 192 21.74 1.70 2.53
N MET A 193 22.74 1.56 3.40
CA MET A 193 23.94 2.40 3.39
C MET A 193 24.79 2.21 2.13
N GLN A 194 24.91 0.99 1.61
CA GLN A 194 25.58 0.72 0.34
C GLN A 194 24.87 1.40 -0.82
N THR A 195 23.55 1.29 -0.91
CA THR A 195 22.76 1.94 -1.96
C THR A 195 22.85 3.46 -1.85
N TYR A 196 22.75 4.03 -0.65
CA TYR A 196 22.93 5.46 -0.42
C TYR A 196 24.28 5.97 -0.93
N LYS A 197 25.38 5.29 -0.57
CA LYS A 197 26.74 5.63 -1.06
C LYS A 197 26.87 5.47 -2.58
N LYS A 198 26.29 4.42 -3.15
CA LYS A 198 26.27 4.18 -4.60
C LYS A 198 25.57 5.31 -5.35
N LEU A 199 24.44 5.78 -4.84
CA LEU A 199 23.64 6.83 -5.48
C LEU A 199 24.35 8.19 -5.46
N GLY A 200 25.05 8.53 -4.36
CA GLY A 200 25.88 9.73 -4.27
C GLY A 200 25.11 11.06 -4.44
N ARG A 201 23.80 11.07 -4.14
CA ARG A 201 22.90 12.23 -4.32
C ARG A 201 22.40 12.78 -2.98
N ASP A 202 23.32 13.17 -2.10
CA ASP A 202 23.01 13.56 -0.71
C ASP A 202 21.92 14.65 -0.60
N ALA A 203 21.90 15.61 -1.51
CA ALA A 203 20.90 16.68 -1.51
C ALA A 203 19.47 16.20 -1.84
N GLN A 204 19.33 15.04 -2.49
CA GLN A 204 18.05 14.46 -2.91
C GLN A 204 17.62 13.27 -2.05
N ILE A 205 18.41 12.90 -1.03
CA ILE A 205 18.14 11.73 -0.20
C ILE A 205 18.07 12.14 1.27
N THR A 206 16.94 11.86 1.91
CA THR A 206 16.78 11.94 3.37
C THR A 206 16.82 10.54 3.96
N LEU A 207 17.76 10.29 4.85
CA LEU A 207 17.96 9.00 5.49
C LEU A 207 17.54 9.05 6.95
N LEU A 208 16.56 8.22 7.32
CA LEU A 208 15.99 8.10 8.67
C LEU A 208 16.07 6.63 9.09
N ILE A 209 17.23 6.22 9.60
CA ILE A 209 17.46 4.86 10.10
C ILE A 209 17.52 4.89 11.63
N GLY A 210 16.76 4.00 12.27
CA GLY A 210 16.76 3.80 13.71
C GLY A 210 15.40 3.36 14.21
N ASP A 211 15.37 2.85 15.44
CA ASP A 211 14.15 2.40 16.11
C ASP A 211 13.11 3.51 16.27
N HIS A 212 13.52 4.74 16.54
CA HIS A 212 12.61 5.84 16.85
C HIS A 212 11.65 6.22 15.69
N LEU A 213 12.16 6.31 14.46
CA LEU A 213 11.35 6.61 13.27
C LEU A 213 11.00 5.36 12.46
N GLY A 214 11.74 4.27 12.65
CA GLY A 214 11.48 2.99 12.02
C GLY A 214 10.49 2.11 12.76
N ASP A 215 10.18 2.40 14.04
CA ASP A 215 9.06 1.81 14.75
C ASP A 215 7.74 2.43 14.29
N PHE A 216 6.82 1.57 13.88
CA PHE A 216 5.57 2.01 13.25
C PHE A 216 4.67 2.76 14.24
N GLN A 217 4.59 2.27 15.48
CA GLN A 217 3.74 2.86 16.50
C GLN A 217 4.25 4.24 16.89
N THR A 218 5.56 4.39 17.06
CA THR A 218 6.22 5.66 17.38
C THR A 218 6.07 6.67 16.24
N LEU A 219 6.26 6.23 14.99
CA LEU A 219 6.07 7.07 13.80
C LEU A 219 4.62 7.59 13.71
N VAL A 220 3.64 6.71 13.83
CA VAL A 220 2.22 7.05 13.71
C VAL A 220 1.77 7.98 14.85
N ASN A 221 2.14 7.67 16.08
CA ASN A 221 1.62 8.39 17.25
C ASN A 221 2.22 9.81 17.39
N ASN A 222 3.47 9.99 16.99
CA ASN A 222 4.22 11.21 17.30
C ASN A 222 4.51 12.10 16.08
N TYR A 223 4.58 11.54 14.87
CA TYR A 223 5.10 12.26 13.69
C TYR A 223 4.11 12.41 12.55
N LEU A 224 3.26 11.40 12.32
CA LEU A 224 2.27 11.51 11.25
C LEU A 224 1.19 12.53 11.62
N PRO A 225 0.74 13.34 10.64
CA PRO A 225 -0.30 14.31 10.90
C PRO A 225 -1.57 13.59 11.34
N LYS A 226 -2.12 14.01 12.48
CA LYS A 226 -3.46 13.57 12.88
C LYS A 226 -4.41 13.93 11.74
N PRO A 227 -5.24 12.98 11.26
CA PRO A 227 -6.15 13.25 10.15
C PRO A 227 -6.97 14.50 10.47
N ALA A 228 -6.84 15.54 9.64
CA ALA A 228 -7.31 16.88 9.92
C ALA A 228 -8.85 17.01 10.00
N ILE A 229 -9.58 15.90 9.85
CA ILE A 229 -11.03 15.85 9.98
C ILE A 229 -11.39 14.49 10.59
N ASP A 230 -12.05 14.56 11.73
CA ASP A 230 -12.63 13.47 12.51
C ASP A 230 -13.58 12.57 11.67
N ARG A 231 -13.94 12.96 10.43
CA ARG A 231 -14.78 12.18 9.51
C ARG A 231 -14.22 10.80 9.18
N THR A 232 -12.91 10.69 8.93
CA THR A 232 -12.31 9.39 8.60
C THR A 232 -12.30 8.50 9.84
N THR A 233 -12.02 9.08 11.01
CA THR A 233 -12.04 8.41 12.32
C THR A 233 -13.46 8.00 12.72
N PHE A 234 -14.46 8.87 12.56
CA PHE A 234 -15.88 8.59 12.77
C PHE A 234 -16.35 7.49 11.83
N ARG A 235 -16.04 7.59 10.53
CA ARG A 235 -16.38 6.56 9.54
C ARG A 235 -15.73 5.23 9.88
N MET A 236 -14.45 5.23 10.29
CA MET A 236 -13.77 4.03 10.78
C MET A 236 -14.48 3.45 12.00
N THR A 237 -14.85 4.29 12.97
CA THR A 237 -15.58 3.87 14.18
C THR A 237 -16.95 3.26 13.84
N GLU A 238 -17.71 3.87 12.93
CA GLU A 238 -18.98 3.34 12.43
C GLU A 238 -18.81 2.02 11.67
N LEU A 239 -17.77 1.91 10.84
CA LEU A 239 -17.44 0.68 10.12
C LEU A 239 -17.04 -0.44 11.10
N LEU A 240 -16.24 -0.14 12.12
CA LEU A 240 -15.87 -1.11 13.16
C LEU A 240 -17.09 -1.59 13.96
N LYS A 241 -18.01 -0.68 14.30
CA LYS A 241 -19.29 -1.01 14.98
C LYS A 241 -20.18 -1.90 14.10
N SER A 242 -20.42 -1.50 12.86
CA SER A 242 -21.27 -2.26 11.93
C SER A 242 -20.72 -3.63 11.57
N ARG A 243 -19.39 -3.83 11.65
CA ARG A 243 -18.72 -5.11 11.39
C ARG A 243 -18.58 -6.03 12.62
N GLY A 244 -19.07 -5.60 13.79
CA GLY A 244 -19.03 -6.42 15.01
C GLY A 244 -17.64 -6.59 15.64
N ILE A 245 -16.65 -5.78 15.25
CA ILE A 245 -15.26 -5.87 15.74
C ILE A 245 -15.12 -5.23 17.14
N THR A 246 -16.13 -4.49 17.61
CA THR A 246 -16.11 -3.72 18.86
C THR A 246 -16.33 -4.53 20.15
N GLY A 247 -16.45 -5.86 20.07
CA GLY A 247 -16.62 -6.71 21.27
C GLY A 247 -15.37 -6.94 22.14
N GLN A 248 -14.16 -6.58 21.68
CA GLN A 248 -12.91 -6.84 22.41
C GLN A 248 -12.18 -5.59 22.93
N ALA A 249 -12.46 -4.41 22.37
CA ALA A 249 -11.81 -3.16 22.79
C ALA A 249 -12.35 -2.64 24.14
N GLU A 250 -13.64 -2.81 24.42
CA GLU A 250 -14.27 -2.36 25.67
C GLU A 250 -13.77 -3.14 26.91
N SER A 251 -13.19 -4.33 26.73
CA SER A 251 -12.61 -5.11 27.82
C SER A 251 -11.20 -4.67 28.24
N GLN A 252 -10.47 -3.93 27.40
CA GLN A 252 -9.14 -3.42 27.74
C GLN A 252 -9.18 -2.04 28.40
N GLU A 253 -10.10 -1.15 27.99
CA GLU A 253 -10.26 0.16 28.65
C GLU A 253 -10.71 0.03 30.11
N LYS A 254 -11.63 -0.90 30.42
CA LYS A 254 -12.09 -1.12 31.80
C LYS A 254 -11.03 -1.67 32.76
N LYS A 255 -9.93 -2.24 32.25
CA LYS A 255 -8.84 -2.75 33.09
C LYS A 255 -7.80 -1.69 33.45
N ASN A 256 -7.68 -0.62 32.65
CA ASN A 256 -6.71 0.44 32.91
C ASN A 256 -7.25 1.54 33.85
N ASP A 257 -8.58 1.69 33.95
CA ASP A 257 -9.21 2.67 34.85
C ASP A 257 -9.32 2.20 36.32
N SER A 258 -9.03 0.93 36.63
CA SER A 258 -9.16 0.39 37.99
C SER A 258 -7.89 0.48 38.86
N ASP A 259 -6.75 0.92 38.31
CA ASP A 259 -5.44 0.90 39.01
C ASP A 259 -4.88 2.30 39.35
N GLY A 260 -5.68 3.35 39.25
CA GLY A 260 -5.31 4.71 39.66
C GLY A 260 -5.45 4.94 41.16
N GLY A 261 -4.47 4.46 41.95
CA GLY A 261 -4.37 4.75 43.38
C GLY A 261 -4.20 6.25 43.69
N GLU A 262 -4.94 6.73 44.68
CA GLU A 262 -4.90 8.10 45.23
C GLU A 262 -3.48 8.52 45.65
N ILE A 263 -3.05 9.70 45.20
CA ILE A 263 -1.96 10.45 45.83
C ILE A 263 -2.59 11.64 46.55
N VAL A 264 -2.60 11.58 47.87
CA VAL A 264 -2.95 12.69 48.77
C VAL A 264 -1.69 13.53 48.99
N VAL A 265 -1.81 14.82 48.64
CA VAL A 265 -0.95 16.01 48.91
C VAL A 265 0.55 15.78 49.08
#